data_AF-A0A7Z9LUL6-F1
#
_entry.id   AF-A0A7Z9LUL6-F1
#
_cell.length_a   1.000
_cell.length_b   1.000
_cell.length_c   1.000
_cell.angle_alpha   90.00
_cell.angle_beta   90.00
_cell.angle_gamma   90.00
#
_symmetry.space_group_name_H-M   'P 1'
#
loop_
_entity.id
_entity.type
_entity.pdbx_description
1 polymer ?
#
loop_
_entity_poly.entity_id
_entity_poly.type
_entity_poly.pdbx_seq_one_letter_code
_entity_poly.pdbx_strand_id
1 'polypeptide(L)'
;DARIPVSSVNHDFEELLHQKKRILLFNKTGLADVEITRNWSEIFKKSDIPFLFIDALNQRDLNKILPISRKLMQEKWSTFRRRGIRPPSLKLLITGIPNVGKSSLINRLSRRKAAETGPTPGVTKHQDWIKLGKDVELLDTPGILWPKIENREAGLRLTITGAIKDSIVGTSLLSDYLLGILLQKEPEQLLRHYHLAQEDLDLLPGDLLERIAKKRGCLKSGGAIDHPRAESLLLRDFRAGKLGRLSFDQPETDE
;
A
#
# COMPACT_ATOMS: atom_id res chain seq x y z
N ASP A 1 -0.97 3.70 1.88
CA ASP A 1 -0.32 3.12 0.67
C ASP A 1 0.00 4.30 -0.24
N ALA A 2 1.22 4.42 -0.75
CA ALA A 2 1.64 5.60 -1.53
C ALA A 2 0.85 5.78 -2.84
N ARG A 3 0.20 4.73 -3.34
CA ARG A 3 -0.67 4.80 -4.53
C ARG A 3 -2.03 5.44 -4.24
N ILE A 4 -2.45 5.40 -2.97
CA ILE A 4 -3.74 5.89 -2.49
C ILE A 4 -3.60 6.56 -1.11
N PRO A 5 -2.79 7.62 -0.98
CA PRO A 5 -2.48 8.25 0.30
C PRO A 5 -3.69 8.82 1.06
N VAL A 6 -4.83 9.04 0.41
CA VAL A 6 -6.08 9.51 1.04
C VAL A 6 -7.02 8.33 1.27
N SER A 7 -7.35 7.57 0.22
CA SER A 7 -8.30 6.46 0.30
C SER A 7 -7.84 5.33 1.24
N SER A 8 -6.55 5.25 1.58
CA SER A 8 -6.01 4.26 2.53
C SER A 8 -5.96 4.72 3.99
N VAL A 9 -6.40 5.94 4.29
CA VAL A 9 -6.47 6.47 5.66
C VAL A 9 -7.76 5.99 6.31
N ASN A 10 -7.64 5.47 7.52
CA ASN A 10 -8.78 5.07 8.34
C ASN A 10 -9.15 6.25 9.26
N HIS A 11 -10.18 7.02 8.91
CA HIS A 11 -10.62 8.18 9.69
C HIS A 11 -11.14 7.80 11.08
N ASP A 12 -11.84 6.68 11.24
CA ASP A 12 -12.27 6.18 12.55
C ASP A 12 -11.06 5.89 13.46
N PHE A 13 -9.94 5.46 12.86
CA PHE A 13 -8.70 5.20 13.58
C PHE A 13 -7.98 6.50 13.98
N GLU A 14 -8.18 7.59 13.26
CA GLU A 14 -7.64 8.91 13.62
C GLU A 14 -8.22 9.41 14.95
N GLU A 15 -9.52 9.18 15.20
CA GLU A 15 -10.17 9.51 16.47
C GLU A 15 -9.60 8.68 17.63
N LEU A 16 -9.42 7.37 17.43
CA LEU A 16 -8.89 6.46 18.44
C LEU A 16 -7.46 6.83 18.88
N LEU A 17 -6.64 7.35 17.95
CA LEU A 17 -5.25 7.71 18.20
C LEU A 17 -5.09 8.95 19.11
N HIS A 18 -6.14 9.77 19.28
CA HIS A 18 -6.13 10.98 20.13
C HIS A 18 -4.83 11.79 19.99
N GLN A 19 -4.13 12.06 21.10
CA GLN A 19 -2.89 12.85 21.17
C GLN A 19 -1.61 12.01 21.08
N LYS A 20 -1.67 10.76 20.59
CA LYS A 20 -0.46 9.92 20.46
C LYS A 20 0.47 10.54 19.41
N LYS A 21 1.72 10.80 19.79
CA LYS A 21 2.79 11.16 18.85
C LYS A 21 2.92 10.06 17.79
N ARG A 22 2.87 10.42 16.52
CA ARG A 22 2.83 9.48 15.40
C ARG A 22 3.60 9.98 14.18
N ILE A 23 3.83 9.09 13.24
CA ILE A 23 4.44 9.36 11.93
C ILE A 23 3.54 8.71 10.87
N LEU A 24 3.19 9.44 9.82
CA LEU A 24 2.49 8.86 8.66
C LEU A 24 3.52 8.19 7.74
N LEU A 25 3.32 6.91 7.42
CA LEU A 25 4.22 6.16 6.55
C LEU A 25 3.49 5.74 5.27
N PHE A 26 3.78 6.42 4.17
CA PHE A 26 3.28 6.12 2.84
C PHE A 26 4.18 5.08 2.18
N ASN A 27 3.91 3.81 2.48
CA ASN A 27 4.69 2.68 1.97
C ASN A 27 4.35 2.33 0.51
N LYS A 28 5.25 1.57 -0.14
CA LYS A 28 5.17 1.07 -1.52
C LYS A 28 5.42 2.13 -2.60
N THR A 29 6.31 3.09 -2.35
CA THR A 29 6.66 4.12 -3.35
C THR A 29 7.21 3.54 -4.66
N GLY A 30 7.78 2.33 -4.65
CA GLY A 30 8.23 1.66 -5.88
C GLY A 30 7.08 1.28 -6.84
N LEU A 31 5.84 1.27 -6.37
CA LEU A 31 4.63 0.98 -7.15
C LEU A 31 3.77 2.22 -7.45
N ALA A 32 4.09 3.35 -6.83
CA ALA A 32 3.34 4.59 -6.96
C ALA A 32 3.98 5.49 -8.02
N ASP A 33 3.15 6.26 -8.72
CA ASP A 33 3.62 7.24 -9.67
C ASP A 33 4.54 8.26 -8.99
N VAL A 34 5.67 8.59 -9.62
CA VAL A 34 6.74 9.37 -9.02
C VAL A 34 6.36 10.84 -8.88
N GLU A 35 5.66 11.40 -9.86
CA GLU A 35 5.27 12.80 -9.88
C GLU A 35 4.10 13.05 -8.93
N ILE A 36 3.08 12.18 -8.95
CA ILE A 36 1.96 12.24 -8.02
C ILE A 36 2.46 12.06 -6.57
N THR A 37 3.40 11.15 -6.33
CA THR A 37 4.03 11.00 -5.01
C THR A 37 4.75 12.28 -4.57
N ARG A 38 5.42 12.98 -5.49
CA ARG A 38 6.06 14.27 -5.21
C ARG A 38 5.02 15.33 -4.85
N ASN A 39 3.94 15.44 -5.60
CA ASN A 39 2.89 16.42 -5.37
C ASN A 39 2.20 16.18 -4.01
N TRP A 40 1.90 14.92 -3.67
CA TRP A 40 1.43 14.57 -2.32
C TRP A 40 2.43 14.96 -1.24
N SER A 41 3.74 14.76 -1.47
CA SER A 41 4.76 15.18 -0.52
C SER A 41 4.74 16.69 -0.25
N GLU A 42 4.41 17.53 -1.23
CA GLU A 42 4.28 18.98 -1.02
C GLU A 42 3.02 19.33 -0.21
N ILE A 43 1.91 18.60 -0.40
CA ILE A 43 0.70 18.78 0.41
C ILE A 43 0.93 18.37 1.85
N PHE A 44 1.51 17.19 2.09
CA PHE A 44 1.73 16.69 3.46
C PHE A 44 2.76 17.52 4.25
N LYS A 45 3.64 18.29 3.59
CA LYS A 45 4.52 19.27 4.28
C LYS A 45 3.74 20.34 5.06
N LYS A 46 2.49 20.61 4.67
CA LYS A 46 1.61 21.56 5.36
C LYS A 46 0.98 20.97 6.64
N SER A 47 1.13 19.66 6.90
CA SER A 47 0.60 18.99 8.09
C SER A 47 1.60 19.04 9.25
N ASP A 48 1.08 19.16 10.49
CA ASP A 48 1.87 19.08 11.71
C ASP A 48 2.35 17.65 12.05
N ILE A 49 1.83 16.64 11.36
CA ILE A 49 2.20 15.24 11.59
C ILE A 49 3.39 14.90 10.71
N PRO A 50 4.54 14.48 11.28
CA PRO A 50 5.67 14.03 10.47
C PRO A 50 5.26 12.86 9.57
N PHE A 51 5.76 12.87 8.34
CA PHE A 51 5.45 11.81 7.38
C PHE A 51 6.71 11.36 6.63
N LEU A 52 6.65 10.17 6.05
CA LEU A 52 7.65 9.63 5.14
C LEU A 52 6.99 8.82 4.03
N PHE A 53 7.46 9.05 2.80
CA PHE A 53 7.27 8.13 1.69
C PHE A 53 8.39 7.10 1.71
N ILE A 54 8.04 5.80 1.77
CA ILE A 54 8.98 4.71 1.97
C ILE A 54 8.74 3.54 1.02
N ASP A 55 9.76 2.70 0.85
CA ASP A 55 9.62 1.38 0.24
C ASP A 55 10.17 0.32 1.19
N ALA A 56 9.28 -0.37 1.89
CA ALA A 56 9.68 -1.46 2.77
C ALA A 56 10.38 -2.60 2.01
N LEU A 57 9.90 -2.96 0.82
CA LEU A 57 10.45 -4.09 0.07
C LEU A 57 11.87 -3.80 -0.40
N ASN A 58 12.09 -2.59 -0.91
CA ASN A 58 13.38 -2.11 -1.43
C ASN A 58 14.22 -1.35 -0.40
N GLN A 59 13.80 -1.33 0.87
CA GLN A 59 14.49 -0.69 2.00
C GLN A 59 14.77 0.81 1.82
N ARG A 60 13.96 1.51 1.03
CA ARG A 60 14.11 2.94 0.78
C ARG A 60 13.56 3.74 1.96
N ASP A 61 14.36 4.69 2.45
CA ASP A 61 14.01 5.67 3.48
C ASP A 61 13.64 5.10 4.87
N LEU A 62 13.80 3.78 5.09
CA LEU A 62 13.49 3.12 6.36
C LEU A 62 14.38 3.59 7.52
N ASN A 63 15.63 3.97 7.21
CA ASN A 63 16.60 4.46 8.18
C ASN A 63 16.19 5.78 8.85
N LYS A 64 15.23 6.52 8.25
CA LYS A 64 14.72 7.79 8.79
C LYS A 64 13.66 7.60 9.88
N ILE A 65 13.01 6.44 9.94
CA ILE A 65 11.87 6.19 10.86
C ILE A 65 12.30 6.33 12.32
N LEU A 66 13.31 5.57 12.77
CA LEU A 66 13.74 5.58 14.18
C LEU A 66 14.29 6.94 14.64
N PRO A 67 15.12 7.67 13.85
CA PRO A 67 15.51 9.03 14.19
C PRO A 67 14.33 9.98 14.44
N ILE A 68 13.31 9.97 13.57
CA ILE A 68 12.11 10.80 13.73
C ILE A 68 11.33 10.36 14.97
N SER A 69 11.14 9.06 15.19
CA SER A 69 10.45 8.54 16.37
C SER A 69 11.14 8.96 17.67
N ARG A 70 12.48 8.91 17.71
CA ARG A 70 13.25 9.38 18.86
C ARG A 70 13.09 10.89 19.08
N LYS A 71 13.15 11.68 18.01
CA LYS A 71 12.95 13.14 18.06
C LYS A 71 11.60 13.50 18.69
N LEU A 72 10.52 12.84 18.28
CA LEU A 72 9.18 13.04 18.82
C LEU A 72 9.04 12.74 20.31
N MET A 73 9.92 11.88 20.85
CA MET A 73 9.90 11.45 22.25
C MET A 73 10.90 12.21 23.13
N GLN A 74 11.76 13.05 22.56
CA GLN A 74 12.82 13.75 23.30
C GLN A 74 12.27 14.59 24.45
N GLU A 75 11.21 15.37 24.20
CA GLU A 75 10.59 16.21 25.22
C GLU A 75 10.11 15.37 26.40
N LYS A 76 9.35 14.29 26.13
CA LYS A 76 8.85 13.38 27.15
C LYS A 76 9.99 12.72 27.93
N TRP A 77 11.03 12.24 27.25
CA TRP A 77 12.20 11.64 27.88
C TRP A 77 13.01 12.65 28.71
N SER A 78 13.06 13.92 28.31
CA SER A 78 13.73 14.97 29.08
C SER A 78 13.10 15.15 30.47
N THR A 79 11.78 14.98 30.59
CA THR A 79 11.06 15.07 31.86
C THR A 79 11.42 13.92 32.80
N PHE A 80 11.60 12.70 32.28
CA PHE A 80 12.11 11.58 33.07
C PHE A 80 13.52 11.87 33.59
N ARG A 81 14.42 12.34 32.72
CA ARG A 81 15.80 12.67 33.09
C ARG A 81 15.87 13.76 34.16
N ARG A 82 15.05 14.82 34.03
CA ARG A 82 14.94 15.89 35.03
C ARG A 82 14.51 15.39 36.41
N ARG A 83 13.77 14.28 36.47
CA ARG A 83 13.36 13.61 37.72
C ARG A 83 14.39 12.57 38.21
N GLY A 84 15.56 12.47 37.58
CA GLY A 84 16.58 11.45 37.89
C GLY A 84 16.20 10.03 37.45
N ILE A 85 15.16 9.87 36.63
CA ILE A 85 14.64 8.57 36.20
C ILE A 85 15.18 8.25 34.81
N ARG A 86 15.70 7.02 34.63
CA ARG A 86 16.09 6.52 33.30
C ARG A 86 14.85 6.46 32.39
N PRO A 87 14.88 7.07 31.19
CA PRO A 87 13.76 6.98 30.27
C PRO A 87 13.45 5.54 29.86
N PRO A 88 12.16 5.19 29.68
CA PRO A 88 11.77 3.86 29.20
C PRO A 88 12.22 3.64 27.75
N SER A 89 12.24 2.37 27.32
CA SER A 89 12.43 2.00 25.92
C SER A 89 11.39 2.65 25.01
N LEU A 90 11.76 2.91 23.75
CA LEU A 90 10.85 3.41 22.73
C LEU A 90 9.92 2.28 22.29
N LYS A 91 8.65 2.36 22.67
CA LYS A 91 7.61 1.44 22.22
C LYS A 91 6.89 2.02 21.01
N LEU A 92 6.93 1.29 19.89
CA LEU A 92 6.29 1.64 18.63
C LEU A 92 5.13 0.70 18.35
N LEU A 93 4.06 1.26 17.80
CA LEU A 93 2.94 0.52 17.25
C LEU A 93 2.89 0.79 15.75
N ILE A 94 2.88 -0.26 14.93
CA ILE A 94 2.56 -0.11 13.51
C ILE A 94 1.09 -0.47 13.32
N THR A 95 0.37 0.36 12.59
CA THR A 95 -1.07 0.24 12.34
C THR A 95 -1.42 0.73 10.95
N GLY A 96 -2.57 0.32 10.45
CA GLY A 96 -3.09 0.67 9.13
C GLY A 96 -3.84 -0.51 8.49
N ILE A 97 -4.44 -0.24 7.34
CA ILE A 97 -5.27 -1.21 6.60
C ILE A 97 -4.52 -2.51 6.24
N PRO A 98 -5.24 -3.61 5.96
CA PRO A 98 -4.63 -4.83 5.44
C PRO A 98 -3.76 -4.55 4.20
N ASN A 99 -2.73 -5.37 4.03
CA ASN A 99 -1.85 -5.35 2.85
C ASN A 99 -1.11 -4.03 2.53
N VAL A 100 -1.14 -3.00 3.39
CA VAL A 100 -0.32 -1.78 3.25
C VAL A 100 1.20 -2.05 3.44
N GLY A 101 1.55 -3.23 3.94
CA GLY A 101 2.94 -3.68 4.10
C GLY A 101 3.51 -3.54 5.52
N LYS A 102 2.66 -3.59 6.56
CA LYS A 102 3.05 -3.55 7.98
C LYS A 102 4.08 -4.63 8.32
N SER A 103 3.75 -5.91 8.10
CA SER A 103 4.65 -7.04 8.38
C SER A 103 5.96 -6.97 7.59
N SER A 104 5.91 -6.51 6.33
CA SER A 104 7.12 -6.29 5.52
C SER A 104 8.01 -5.22 6.12
N LEU A 105 7.44 -4.09 6.56
CA LEU A 105 8.18 -3.03 7.24
C LEU A 105 8.81 -3.54 8.54
N ILE A 106 8.08 -4.32 9.34
CA ILE A 106 8.54 -4.92 10.58
C ILE A 106 9.71 -5.88 10.36
N ASN A 107 9.58 -6.78 9.39
CA ASN A 107 10.64 -7.73 9.04
C ASN A 107 11.92 -7.01 8.59
N ARG A 108 11.77 -5.91 7.86
CA ARG A 108 12.90 -5.11 7.37
C ARG A 108 13.57 -4.31 8.47
N LEU A 109 12.79 -3.71 9.37
CA LEU A 109 13.32 -3.01 10.54
C LEU A 109 14.01 -3.97 11.54
N SER A 110 13.45 -5.16 11.74
CA SER A 110 13.99 -6.18 12.64
C SER A 110 15.12 -7.02 12.04
N ARG A 111 15.35 -6.92 10.73
CA ARG A 111 16.34 -7.71 9.97
C ARG A 111 16.14 -9.23 10.08
N ARG A 112 14.92 -9.67 10.40
CA ARG A 112 14.54 -11.09 10.52
C ARG A 112 13.09 -11.29 10.08
N LYS A 113 12.69 -12.54 9.81
CA LYS A 113 11.29 -12.89 9.55
C LYS A 113 10.53 -12.99 10.88
N ALA A 114 10.19 -11.84 11.47
CA ALA A 114 9.48 -11.75 12.74
C ALA A 114 7.95 -11.73 12.59
N ALA A 115 7.43 -11.35 11.43
CA ALA A 115 6.01 -11.21 11.14
C ALA A 115 5.64 -11.96 9.85
N GLU A 116 4.46 -12.59 9.82
CA GLU A 116 3.94 -13.27 8.64
C GLU A 116 3.56 -12.26 7.53
N THR A 117 3.89 -12.59 6.28
CA THR A 117 3.62 -11.74 5.11
C THR A 117 2.88 -12.53 4.05
N GLY A 118 1.84 -11.94 3.45
CA GLY A 118 1.12 -12.51 2.31
C GLY A 118 0.24 -11.48 1.63
N PRO A 119 -0.24 -11.78 0.40
CA PRO A 119 -1.07 -10.86 -0.38
C PRO A 119 -2.55 -10.88 0.03
N THR A 120 -2.97 -11.82 0.90
CA THR A 120 -4.36 -11.95 1.34
C THR A 120 -4.60 -11.13 2.61
N PRO A 121 -5.68 -10.33 2.69
CA PRO A 121 -6.05 -9.65 3.93
C PRO A 121 -6.23 -10.63 5.10
N GLY A 122 -5.73 -10.27 6.29
CA GLY A 122 -5.88 -11.05 7.53
C GLY A 122 -4.76 -12.05 7.84
N VAL A 123 -3.57 -11.92 7.21
CA VAL A 123 -2.42 -12.80 7.48
C VAL A 123 -1.90 -12.67 8.91
N THR A 124 -1.70 -11.45 9.42
CA THR A 124 -1.27 -11.26 10.82
C THR A 124 -2.42 -11.58 11.78
N LYS A 125 -2.24 -12.56 12.67
CA LYS A 125 -3.25 -13.02 13.65
C LYS A 125 -2.88 -12.80 15.12
N HIS A 126 -1.58 -12.69 15.43
CA HIS A 126 -1.06 -12.54 16.80
C HIS A 126 -0.32 -11.20 16.96
N GLN A 127 -0.36 -10.62 18.16
CA GLN A 127 0.35 -9.40 18.51
C GLN A 127 1.57 -9.75 19.35
N ASP A 128 2.77 -9.52 18.81
CA ASP A 128 4.03 -9.80 19.49
C ASP A 128 4.93 -8.56 19.54
N TRP A 129 5.65 -8.40 20.67
CA TRP A 129 6.68 -7.37 20.82
C TRP A 129 7.98 -7.82 20.17
N ILE A 130 8.41 -7.07 19.16
CA ILE A 130 9.62 -7.33 18.40
C ILE A 130 10.68 -6.30 18.82
N LYS A 131 11.75 -6.78 19.46
CA LYS A 131 12.88 -5.94 19.85
C LYS A 131 13.68 -5.49 18.62
N LEU A 132 13.93 -4.19 18.51
CA LEU A 132 14.78 -3.57 17.51
C LEU A 132 16.02 -2.99 18.21
N GLY A 133 17.14 -3.70 18.15
CA GLY A 133 18.34 -3.30 18.90
C GLY A 133 18.13 -3.41 20.42
N LYS A 134 18.61 -2.42 21.18
CA LYS A 134 18.62 -2.46 22.66
C LYS A 134 17.52 -1.62 23.31
N ASP A 135 17.03 -0.60 22.62
CA ASP A 135 16.22 0.49 23.20
C ASP A 135 14.84 0.65 22.55
N VAL A 136 14.49 -0.17 21.55
CA VAL A 136 13.24 -0.06 20.80
C VAL A 136 12.49 -1.38 20.78
N GLU A 137 11.17 -1.33 20.98
CA GLU A 137 10.26 -2.47 20.87
C GLU A 137 9.10 -2.08 19.94
N LEU A 138 8.75 -2.97 19.03
CA LEU A 138 7.73 -2.74 18.01
C LEU A 138 6.63 -3.78 18.14
N LEU A 139 5.39 -3.33 18.24
CA LEU A 139 4.20 -4.20 18.26
C LEU A 139 3.61 -4.33 16.85
N ASP A 140 3.53 -5.56 16.34
CA ASP A 140 2.77 -5.86 15.11
C ASP A 140 1.27 -5.91 15.41
N THR A 141 0.46 -5.38 14.50
CA THR A 141 -0.99 -5.43 14.61
C THR A 141 -1.64 -5.95 13.33
N PRO A 142 -2.76 -6.69 13.45
CA PRO A 142 -3.57 -7.03 12.29
C PRO A 142 -3.99 -5.77 11.54
N GLY A 143 -4.21 -5.90 10.23
CA GLY A 143 -4.77 -4.79 9.46
C GLY A 143 -6.22 -4.53 9.84
N ILE A 144 -6.54 -3.28 10.17
CA ILE A 144 -7.90 -2.86 10.54
C ILE A 144 -8.47 -2.06 9.37
N LEU A 145 -9.55 -2.59 8.77
CA LEU A 145 -10.43 -1.82 7.90
C LEU A 145 -11.54 -1.18 8.75
N TRP A 146 -12.10 -0.09 8.25
CA TRP A 146 -13.25 0.57 8.85
C TRP A 146 -14.56 0.12 8.17
N PRO A 147 -15.70 0.21 8.86
CA PRO A 147 -16.98 -0.31 8.34
C PRO A 147 -17.54 0.52 7.16
N LYS A 148 -17.26 1.82 7.12
CA LYS A 148 -17.88 2.77 6.18
C LYS A 148 -16.89 3.23 5.11
N ILE A 149 -16.90 2.59 3.95
CA ILE A 149 -16.19 3.11 2.78
C ILE A 149 -17.01 4.28 2.23
N GLU A 150 -16.42 5.47 2.23
CA GLU A 150 -17.10 6.75 1.97
C GLU A 150 -17.80 6.80 0.61
N ASN A 151 -17.16 6.23 -0.42
CA ASN A 151 -17.71 6.19 -1.77
C ASN A 151 -17.21 4.97 -2.55
N ARG A 152 -17.89 4.69 -3.68
CA ARG A 152 -17.58 3.55 -4.57
C ARG A 152 -16.15 3.57 -5.07
N GLU A 153 -15.62 4.74 -5.39
CA GLU A 153 -14.27 4.92 -5.94
C GLU A 153 -13.19 4.54 -4.91
N ALA A 154 -13.32 4.97 -3.66
CA ALA A 154 -12.46 4.56 -2.56
C ALA A 154 -12.51 3.04 -2.36
N GLY A 155 -13.69 2.41 -2.50
CA GLY A 155 -13.85 0.96 -2.44
C GLY A 155 -13.09 0.22 -3.56
N LEU A 156 -13.18 0.71 -4.80
CA LEU A 156 -12.42 0.18 -5.93
C LEU A 156 -10.91 0.31 -5.70
N ARG A 157 -10.45 1.49 -5.27
CA ARG A 157 -9.05 1.79 -4.96
C ARG A 157 -8.48 0.94 -3.84
N LEU A 158 -9.22 0.76 -2.74
CA LEU A 158 -8.84 -0.13 -1.64
C LEU A 158 -8.76 -1.59 -2.10
N THR A 159 -9.69 -2.02 -2.95
CA THR A 159 -9.72 -3.41 -3.43
C THR A 159 -8.61 -3.67 -4.44
N ILE A 160 -8.43 -2.84 -5.46
CA ILE A 160 -7.40 -3.03 -6.49
C ILE A 160 -5.97 -3.00 -5.91
N THR A 161 -5.74 -2.18 -4.89
CA THR A 161 -4.46 -2.12 -4.16
C THR A 161 -4.26 -3.28 -3.18
N GLY A 162 -5.31 -4.09 -2.95
CA GLY A 162 -5.31 -5.34 -2.20
C GLY A 162 -5.72 -5.21 -0.74
N ALA A 163 -6.18 -4.05 -0.27
CA ALA A 163 -6.59 -3.87 1.13
C ALA A 163 -7.90 -4.62 1.46
N ILE A 164 -8.80 -4.72 0.47
CA ILE A 164 -10.06 -5.47 0.53
C ILE A 164 -9.93 -6.71 -0.35
N LYS A 165 -10.63 -7.79 0.01
CA LYS A 165 -10.67 -9.02 -0.79
C LYS A 165 -11.36 -8.78 -2.13
N ASP A 166 -10.78 -9.30 -3.21
CA ASP A 166 -11.26 -9.12 -4.59
C ASP A 166 -12.70 -9.62 -4.76
N SER A 167 -13.11 -10.66 -4.03
CA SER A 167 -14.46 -11.24 -4.06
C SER A 167 -15.56 -10.30 -3.57
N ILE A 168 -15.23 -9.23 -2.85
CA ILE A 168 -16.22 -8.25 -2.36
C ILE A 168 -16.72 -7.36 -3.51
N VAL A 169 -15.83 -6.99 -4.44
CA VAL A 169 -16.14 -6.17 -5.60
C VAL A 169 -16.39 -7.01 -6.85
N GLY A 170 -15.67 -8.12 -6.99
CA GLY A 170 -15.63 -8.95 -8.19
C GLY A 170 -14.42 -8.66 -9.07
N THR A 171 -13.72 -9.70 -9.49
CA THR A 171 -12.49 -9.62 -10.28
C THR A 171 -12.71 -9.08 -11.69
N SER A 172 -13.89 -9.32 -12.29
CA SER A 172 -14.29 -8.77 -13.59
C SER A 172 -14.34 -7.24 -13.55
N LEU A 173 -15.15 -6.65 -12.65
CA LEU A 173 -15.26 -5.19 -12.50
C LEU A 173 -13.91 -4.54 -12.17
N LEU A 174 -13.10 -5.18 -11.30
CA LEU A 174 -11.77 -4.67 -10.97
C LEU A 174 -10.82 -4.70 -12.18
N SER A 175 -10.93 -5.72 -13.04
CA SER A 175 -10.11 -5.85 -14.23
C SER A 175 -10.46 -4.80 -15.27
N ASP A 176 -11.76 -4.56 -15.50
CA ASP A 176 -12.22 -3.49 -16.40
C ASP A 176 -11.78 -2.12 -15.93
N TYR A 177 -11.97 -1.83 -14.63
CA TYR A 177 -11.51 -0.58 -14.00
C TYR A 177 -9.99 -0.41 -14.13
N LEU A 178 -9.21 -1.45 -13.86
CA LEU A 178 -7.76 -1.42 -13.97
C LEU A 178 -7.30 -1.18 -15.41
N LEU A 179 -7.85 -1.91 -16.38
CA LEU A 179 -7.48 -1.79 -17.78
C LEU A 179 -7.84 -0.42 -18.34
N GLY A 180 -8.99 0.13 -17.98
CA GLY A 180 -9.35 1.50 -18.35
C GLY A 180 -8.32 2.54 -17.90
N ILE A 181 -7.79 2.39 -16.67
CA ILE A 181 -6.73 3.26 -16.15
C ILE A 181 -5.39 3.01 -16.84
N LEU A 182 -5.02 1.74 -17.04
CA LEU A 182 -3.75 1.37 -17.69
C LEU A 182 -3.69 1.86 -19.13
N LEU A 183 -4.77 1.76 -19.89
CA LEU A 183 -4.87 2.28 -21.26
C LEU A 183 -4.63 3.79 -21.30
N GLN A 184 -5.09 4.53 -20.30
CA GLN A 184 -4.91 5.99 -20.23
C GLN A 184 -3.52 6.40 -19.74
N LYS A 185 -2.99 5.70 -18.73
CA LYS A 185 -1.80 6.17 -17.98
C LYS A 185 -0.52 5.41 -18.27
N GLU A 186 -0.61 4.13 -18.60
CA GLU A 186 0.54 3.23 -18.78
C GLU A 186 0.40 2.33 -20.04
N PRO A 187 -0.06 2.85 -21.20
CA PRO A 187 -0.37 2.01 -22.36
C PRO A 187 0.86 1.28 -22.90
N GLU A 188 2.01 1.94 -22.97
CA GLU A 188 3.23 1.32 -23.45
C GLU A 188 3.70 0.18 -22.55
N GLN A 189 3.55 0.33 -21.24
CA GLN A 189 3.94 -0.70 -20.30
C GLN A 189 3.02 -1.91 -20.40
N LEU A 190 1.74 -1.69 -20.68
CA LEU A 190 0.77 -2.75 -20.97
C LEU A 190 1.16 -3.52 -22.24
N LEU A 191 1.50 -2.82 -23.33
CA LEU A 191 1.98 -3.42 -24.57
C LEU A 191 3.22 -4.27 -24.35
N ARG A 192 4.24 -3.68 -23.72
CA ARG A 192 5.53 -4.34 -23.45
C ARG A 192 5.36 -5.58 -22.59
N HIS A 193 4.62 -5.47 -21.47
CA HIS A 193 4.49 -6.58 -20.53
C HIS A 193 3.72 -7.75 -21.14
N TYR A 194 2.63 -7.50 -21.86
CA TYR A 194 1.78 -8.55 -22.44
C TYR A 194 2.12 -8.94 -23.89
N HIS A 195 3.12 -8.31 -24.50
CA HIS A 195 3.49 -8.49 -25.91
C HIS A 195 2.29 -8.29 -26.85
N LEU A 196 1.56 -7.20 -26.62
CA LEU A 196 0.41 -6.78 -27.41
C LEU A 196 0.87 -5.92 -28.59
N ALA A 197 0.05 -5.85 -29.63
CA ALA A 197 0.27 -4.96 -30.76
C ALA A 197 -0.32 -3.57 -30.48
N GLN A 198 0.12 -2.55 -31.22
CA GLN A 198 -0.36 -1.18 -31.02
C GLN A 198 -1.88 -1.08 -31.20
N GLU A 199 -2.44 -1.83 -32.17
CA GLU A 199 -3.89 -1.84 -32.45
C GLU A 199 -4.70 -2.49 -31.32
N ASP A 200 -4.07 -3.28 -30.43
CA ASP A 200 -4.78 -3.87 -29.29
C ASP A 200 -5.17 -2.79 -28.25
N LEU A 201 -4.58 -1.59 -28.27
CA LEU A 201 -4.94 -0.49 -27.36
C LEU A 201 -6.30 0.13 -27.65
N ASP A 202 -6.82 -0.05 -28.88
CA ASP A 202 -8.13 0.46 -29.27
C ASP A 202 -9.28 -0.46 -28.83
N LEU A 203 -8.96 -1.62 -28.25
CA LEU A 203 -9.94 -2.58 -27.73
C LEU A 203 -10.59 -2.08 -26.45
N LEU A 204 -11.87 -2.44 -26.27
CA LEU A 204 -12.53 -2.26 -24.99
C LEU A 204 -11.86 -3.14 -23.92
N PRO A 205 -11.91 -2.76 -22.62
CA PRO A 205 -11.27 -3.51 -21.54
C PRO A 205 -11.54 -5.02 -21.55
N GLY A 206 -12.77 -5.45 -21.81
CA GLY A 206 -13.14 -6.85 -21.90
C GLY A 206 -12.42 -7.60 -23.05
N ASP A 207 -12.43 -7.03 -24.25
CA ASP A 207 -11.77 -7.61 -25.43
C ASP A 207 -10.24 -7.62 -25.27
N LEU A 208 -9.70 -6.58 -24.66
CA LEU A 208 -8.28 -6.50 -24.32
C LEU A 208 -7.88 -7.58 -23.29
N LEU A 209 -8.72 -7.82 -22.28
CA LEU A 209 -8.51 -8.90 -21.33
C LEU A 209 -8.51 -10.27 -22.04
N GLU A 210 -9.40 -10.48 -23.02
CA GLU A 210 -9.39 -11.70 -23.82
C GLU A 210 -8.10 -11.86 -24.64
N ARG A 211 -7.60 -10.77 -25.24
CA ARG A 211 -6.31 -10.76 -25.93
C ARG A 211 -5.16 -11.13 -24.99
N ILE A 212 -5.14 -10.53 -23.80
CA ILE A 212 -4.16 -10.85 -22.74
C ILE A 212 -4.29 -12.31 -22.34
N ALA A 213 -5.50 -12.83 -22.17
CA ALA A 213 -5.76 -14.21 -21.78
C ALA A 213 -5.18 -15.21 -22.80
N LYS A 214 -5.39 -14.95 -24.10
CA LYS A 214 -4.81 -15.76 -25.19
C LYS A 214 -3.27 -15.72 -25.16
N LYS A 215 -2.67 -14.54 -25.04
CA LYS A 215 -1.20 -14.36 -24.98
C LYS A 215 -0.57 -15.02 -23.76
N ARG A 216 -1.30 -15.13 -22.65
CA ARG A 216 -0.83 -15.70 -21.38
C ARG A 216 -1.27 -17.15 -21.14
N GLY A 217 -1.97 -17.77 -22.09
CA GLY A 217 -2.45 -19.15 -21.97
C GLY A 217 -3.47 -19.32 -20.83
N CYS A 218 -4.26 -18.30 -20.53
CA CYS A 218 -5.39 -18.39 -19.61
C CYS A 218 -6.59 -19.00 -20.34
N LEU A 219 -6.45 -20.28 -20.69
CA LEU A 219 -7.44 -21.05 -21.45
C LEU A 219 -7.90 -22.27 -20.64
N LYS A 220 -9.17 -22.64 -20.83
CA LYS A 220 -9.76 -23.89 -20.36
C LYS A 220 -9.46 -25.03 -21.35
N SER A 221 -9.80 -26.25 -20.95
CA SER A 221 -9.83 -27.38 -21.90
C SER A 221 -10.75 -27.05 -23.08
N GLY A 222 -10.30 -27.33 -24.31
CA GLY A 222 -11.01 -26.97 -25.53
C GLY A 222 -10.73 -25.57 -26.08
N GLY A 223 -9.81 -24.81 -25.47
CA GLY A 223 -9.30 -23.53 -26.03
C GLY A 223 -10.16 -22.29 -25.72
N ALA A 224 -11.27 -22.44 -25.00
CA ALA A 224 -12.07 -21.32 -24.51
C ALA A 224 -11.30 -20.52 -23.44
N ILE A 225 -11.61 -19.23 -23.31
CA ILE A 225 -10.93 -18.34 -22.37
C ILE A 225 -11.31 -18.67 -20.92
N ASP A 226 -10.32 -18.67 -20.04
CA ASP A 226 -10.48 -18.77 -18.60
C ASP A 226 -10.45 -17.36 -17.96
N HIS A 227 -11.61 -16.68 -17.99
CA HIS A 227 -11.72 -15.30 -17.49
C HIS A 227 -11.28 -15.13 -16.03
N PRO A 228 -11.74 -15.95 -15.05
CA PRO A 228 -11.29 -15.80 -13.66
C PRO A 228 -9.77 -15.87 -13.50
N ARG A 229 -9.11 -16.73 -14.29
CA ARG A 229 -7.65 -16.85 -14.30
C ARG A 229 -6.98 -15.64 -14.94
N ALA A 230 -7.52 -15.11 -16.04
CA ALA A 230 -7.01 -13.90 -16.70
C ALA A 230 -7.14 -12.65 -15.81
N GLU A 231 -8.31 -12.45 -15.19
CA GLU A 231 -8.58 -11.35 -14.26
C GLU A 231 -7.63 -11.42 -13.04
N SER A 232 -7.50 -12.61 -12.45
CA SER A 232 -6.59 -12.82 -11.31
C SER A 232 -5.13 -12.58 -11.71
N LEU A 233 -4.73 -12.97 -12.92
CA LEU A 233 -3.39 -12.74 -13.46
C LEU A 233 -3.12 -11.25 -13.65
N LEU A 234 -4.07 -10.49 -14.20
CA LEU A 234 -3.99 -9.06 -14.39
C LEU A 234 -3.80 -8.33 -13.05
N LEU A 235 -4.68 -8.59 -12.07
CA LEU A 235 -4.61 -7.97 -10.75
C LEU A 235 -3.30 -8.32 -10.03
N ARG A 236 -2.82 -9.55 -10.16
CA ARG A 236 -1.54 -9.99 -9.61
C ARG A 236 -0.37 -9.25 -10.25
N ASP A 237 -0.33 -9.16 -11.57
CA ASP A 237 0.75 -8.50 -12.29
C ASP A 237 0.79 -7.00 -11.98
N PHE A 238 -0.38 -6.35 -11.87
CA PHE A 238 -0.51 -4.98 -11.39
C PHE A 238 0.06 -4.81 -9.97
N ARG A 239 -0.40 -5.62 -9.01
CA ARG A 239 0.05 -5.54 -7.61
C ARG A 239 1.53 -5.86 -7.43
N ALA A 240 2.11 -6.61 -8.35
CA ALA A 240 3.55 -6.89 -8.42
C ALA A 240 4.37 -5.76 -9.08
N GLY A 241 3.73 -4.69 -9.58
CA GLY A 241 4.40 -3.57 -10.23
C GLY A 241 4.87 -3.83 -11.65
N LYS A 242 4.36 -4.87 -12.32
CA LYS A 242 4.76 -5.21 -13.69
C LYS A 242 4.08 -4.35 -14.76
N LEU A 243 2.99 -3.68 -14.38
CA LEU A 243 2.17 -2.84 -15.25
C LEU A 243 2.42 -1.35 -15.05
N GLY A 244 3.61 -0.99 -14.56
CA GLY A 244 3.99 0.40 -14.35
C GLY A 244 3.74 0.89 -12.93
N ARG A 245 3.89 2.20 -12.73
CA ARG A 245 3.77 2.86 -11.44
C ARG A 245 2.53 3.73 -11.44
N LEU A 246 1.53 3.33 -10.67
CA LEU A 246 0.22 3.99 -10.68
C LEU A 246 -0.15 4.52 -9.31
N SER A 247 -0.64 5.76 -9.30
CA SER A 247 -1.34 6.36 -8.16
C SER A 247 -2.77 6.70 -8.56
N PHE A 248 -3.73 6.31 -7.71
CA PHE A 248 -5.17 6.48 -7.95
C PHE A 248 -5.73 7.71 -7.23
N ASP A 249 -5.22 8.04 -6.05
CA ASP A 249 -5.55 9.34 -5.45
C ASP A 249 -4.67 10.40 -6.11
N GLN A 250 -5.32 11.38 -6.74
CA GLN A 250 -4.68 12.57 -7.25
C GLN A 250 -4.79 13.67 -6.19
N PRO A 251 -3.72 14.45 -5.96
CA PRO A 251 -3.87 15.72 -5.27
C PRO A 251 -4.80 16.60 -6.12
N GLU A 252 -5.77 17.27 -5.50
CA GLU A 252 -6.50 18.33 -6.18
C GLU A 252 -5.45 19.37 -6.61
N THR A 253 -5.25 19.50 -7.91
CA THR A 253 -4.58 20.66 -8.46
C THR A 253 -5.57 21.79 -8.35
N ASP A 254 -5.22 22.84 -7.60
CA ASP A 254 -5.94 24.11 -7.67
C ASP A 254 -5.89 24.57 -9.14
N GLU A 255 -6.92 24.26 -9.94
CA GLU A 255 -7.24 24.90 -11.21
C GLU A 255 -8.30 25.98 -10.98
#